data_AF-T1H562-F1
#
_entry.id   AF-T1H562-F1
#
_cell.length_a   1.000
_cell.length_b   1.000
_cell.length_c   1.000
_cell.angle_alpha   90.00
_cell.angle_beta   90.00
_cell.angle_gamma   90.00
#
_symmetry.space_group_name_H-M   'P 1'
#
loop_
_entity.id
_entity.type
_entity.pdbx_description
1 polymer ?
#
loop_
_entity_poly.entity_id
_entity_poly.type
_entity_poly.pdbx_seq_one_letter_code
_entity_poly.pdbx_strand_id
1 'polypeptide(L)'
;MDDDIFSSSDSWIEQELFENFRVWHVMAIVLGTALAFVILGCCCCRFRIPRTKQEIEADYKRKQLAKKFREKLALISNTDMENMDLSRAVSIIQGEIDKETEPLNKMNKQLNMYVT
;
A
#
# COMPACT_ATOMS: atom_id res chain seq x y z
N MET A 1 36.79 18.85 -35.95
CA MET A 1 37.78 18.77 -34.84
C MET A 1 37.22 17.85 -33.76
N ASP A 2 36.53 16.78 -34.16
CA ASP A 2 35.82 15.87 -33.25
C ASP A 2 36.37 14.43 -33.38
N ASP A 3 37.10 14.15 -34.47
CA ASP A 3 37.68 12.83 -34.76
C ASP A 3 38.88 12.48 -33.84
N ASP A 4 39.66 13.48 -33.41
CA ASP A 4 40.84 13.27 -32.55
C ASP A 4 40.47 12.87 -31.10
N ILE A 5 39.28 13.27 -30.63
CA ILE A 5 38.79 12.97 -29.27
C ILE A 5 38.39 11.50 -29.15
N PHE A 6 37.79 10.93 -30.19
CA PHE A 6 37.36 9.54 -30.18
C PHE A 6 38.56 8.59 -30.30
N SER A 7 39.54 8.92 -31.16
CA SER A 7 40.75 8.12 -31.37
C SER A 7 41.60 7.94 -30.10
N SER A 8 41.76 9.00 -29.29
CA SER A 8 42.46 8.89 -28.00
C SER A 8 41.67 8.01 -27.01
N SER A 9 40.35 8.06 -27.07
CA SER A 9 39.43 7.31 -26.20
C SER A 9 39.26 5.84 -26.60
N ASP A 10 39.57 5.44 -27.82
CA ASP A 10 39.53 4.02 -28.22
C ASP A 10 40.80 3.29 -27.79
N SER A 11 41.95 3.97 -27.80
CA SER A 11 43.26 3.38 -27.50
C SER A 11 43.38 2.79 -26.08
N TRP A 12 42.64 3.32 -25.10
CA TRP A 12 42.65 2.81 -23.73
C TRP A 12 41.67 1.63 -23.54
N ILE A 13 40.62 1.51 -24.36
CA ILE A 13 39.64 0.42 -24.29
C ILE A 13 40.25 -0.90 -24.81
N GLU A 14 41.24 -0.78 -25.70
CA GLU A 14 41.97 -1.91 -26.28
C GLU A 14 43.10 -2.45 -25.40
N GLN A 15 43.38 -1.80 -24.26
CA GLN A 15 44.44 -2.25 -23.35
C GLN A 15 44.08 -3.60 -22.69
N GLU A 16 45.06 -4.49 -22.60
CA GLU A 16 44.93 -5.78 -21.93
C GLU A 16 45.39 -5.64 -20.48
N LEU A 17 44.50 -5.91 -19.53
CA LEU A 17 44.75 -5.71 -18.11
C LEU A 17 45.45 -6.91 -17.45
N PHE A 18 45.20 -8.12 -17.95
CA PHE A 18 45.84 -9.40 -17.57
C PHE A 18 45.68 -10.36 -18.74
N GLU A 19 46.76 -10.99 -19.22
CA GLU A 19 46.81 -12.05 -20.24
C GLU A 19 45.45 -12.35 -20.93
N ASN A 20 45.10 -11.56 -21.96
CA ASN A 20 43.87 -11.60 -22.79
C ASN A 20 42.57 -10.88 -22.29
N PHE A 21 42.53 -10.29 -21.09
CA PHE A 21 41.35 -9.53 -20.62
C PHE A 21 41.36 -8.08 -21.11
N ARG A 22 40.53 -7.77 -22.12
CA ARG A 22 40.31 -6.41 -22.65
C ARG A 22 39.46 -5.55 -21.71
N VAL A 23 39.78 -4.27 -21.60
CA VAL A 23 39.08 -3.27 -20.76
C VAL A 23 37.56 -3.23 -21.02
N TRP A 24 37.12 -3.46 -22.26
CA TRP A 24 35.70 -3.54 -22.60
C TRP A 24 34.90 -4.56 -21.76
N HIS A 25 35.48 -5.74 -21.48
CA HIS A 25 34.80 -6.76 -20.68
C HIS A 25 34.60 -6.32 -19.23
N VAL A 26 35.59 -5.61 -18.68
CA VAL A 26 35.52 -5.06 -17.32
C VAL A 26 34.41 -4.00 -17.24
N MET A 27 34.34 -3.10 -18.23
CA MET A 27 33.27 -2.10 -18.30
C MET A 27 31.89 -2.76 -18.36
N ALA A 28 31.72 -3.79 -19.21
CA ALA A 28 30.46 -4.52 -19.31
C ALA A 28 30.07 -5.21 -18.00
N ILE A 29 31.01 -5.85 -17.30
CA ILE A 29 30.76 -6.50 -16.02
C ILE A 29 30.41 -5.48 -14.94
N VAL A 30 31.13 -4.36 -14.86
CA VAL A 30 30.88 -3.30 -13.89
C VAL A 30 29.50 -2.68 -14.09
N LEU A 31 29.14 -2.36 -15.33
CA LEU A 31 27.81 -1.85 -15.69
C LEU A 31 26.70 -2.87 -15.39
N GLY A 32 26.88 -4.12 -15.79
CA GLY A 32 25.91 -5.20 -15.54
C GLY A 32 25.73 -5.47 -14.05
N THR A 33 26.81 -5.48 -13.28
CA THR A 33 26.77 -5.70 -11.83
C THR A 33 26.12 -4.52 -11.11
N ALA A 34 26.42 -3.27 -11.49
CA ALA A 34 25.78 -2.09 -10.93
C ALA A 34 24.26 -2.09 -11.18
N LEU A 35 23.83 -2.41 -12.41
CA LEU A 35 22.42 -2.56 -12.74
C LEU A 35 21.75 -3.69 -11.96
N ALA A 36 22.42 -4.84 -11.84
CA ALA A 36 21.93 -5.96 -11.04
C ALA A 36 21.81 -5.58 -9.57
N PHE A 37 22.76 -4.85 -8.99
CA PHE A 37 22.69 -4.34 -7.62
C PHE A 37 21.54 -3.36 -7.41
N VAL A 38 21.31 -2.46 -8.37
CA VAL A 38 20.17 -1.53 -8.30
C VAL A 38 18.85 -2.30 -8.39
N ILE A 39 18.73 -3.27 -9.28
CA ILE A 39 17.53 -4.10 -9.42
C ILE A 39 17.33 -4.95 -8.16
N LEU A 40 18.35 -5.70 -7.72
CA LEU A 40 18.30 -6.53 -6.52
C LEU A 40 18.07 -5.69 -5.26
N GLY A 41 18.69 -4.52 -5.14
CA GLY A 41 18.52 -3.59 -4.02
C GLY A 41 17.14 -2.93 -4.01
N CYS A 42 16.66 -2.45 -5.16
CA CYS A 42 15.31 -1.90 -5.33
C CYS A 42 14.23 -2.98 -5.08
N CYS A 43 14.47 -4.19 -5.56
CA CYS A 43 13.63 -5.35 -5.26
C CYS A 43 13.69 -5.68 -3.78
N CYS A 44 14.85 -5.82 -3.15
CA CYS A 44 14.95 -6.15 -1.72
C CYS A 44 14.28 -5.09 -0.83
N CYS A 45 14.48 -3.79 -1.10
CA CYS A 45 13.85 -2.71 -0.34
C CYS A 45 12.33 -2.62 -0.54
N ARG A 46 11.80 -3.07 -1.68
CA ARG A 46 10.35 -3.08 -1.95
C ARG A 46 9.67 -4.44 -1.69
N PHE A 47 10.45 -5.52 -1.52
CA PHE A 47 9.98 -6.90 -1.43
C PHE A 47 10.17 -7.53 -0.03
N ARG A 48 11.10 -7.02 0.80
CA ARG A 48 11.21 -7.45 2.21
C ARG A 48 10.40 -6.52 3.13
N ILE A 49 9.08 -6.76 3.20
CA ILE A 49 8.00 -6.10 4.02
C ILE A 49 7.24 -5.03 3.18
N PRO A 50 5.89 -5.06 2.91
CA PRO A 50 4.78 -5.65 3.68
C PRO A 50 3.54 -6.15 2.86
N ARG A 51 3.64 -6.82 1.69
CA ARG A 51 2.41 -7.29 0.98
C ARG A 51 1.76 -8.56 1.54
N THR A 52 2.41 -9.27 2.47
CA THR A 52 1.79 -10.43 3.15
C THR A 52 1.13 -10.07 4.48
N LYS A 53 1.44 -8.89 5.04
CA LYS A 53 0.83 -8.42 6.29
C LYS A 53 -0.48 -7.67 6.05
N GLN A 54 -0.54 -6.84 5.01
CA GLN A 54 -1.75 -6.11 4.64
C GLN A 54 -2.84 -7.02 4.06
N GLU A 55 -2.48 -8.04 3.26
CA GLU A 55 -3.48 -8.97 2.72
C GLU A 55 -4.05 -9.91 3.79
N ILE A 56 -3.21 -10.39 4.74
CA ILE A 56 -3.71 -11.13 5.90
C ILE A 56 -4.63 -10.27 6.78
N GLU A 57 -4.33 -8.99 6.98
CA GLU A 57 -5.18 -8.13 7.81
C GLU A 57 -6.52 -7.78 7.12
N ALA A 58 -6.51 -7.57 5.81
CA ALA A 58 -7.74 -7.38 5.04
C ALA A 58 -8.61 -8.66 5.02
N ASP A 59 -8.01 -9.84 4.82
CA ASP A 59 -8.71 -11.12 4.90
C ASP A 59 -9.18 -11.47 6.31
N TYR A 60 -8.39 -11.14 7.34
CA TYR A 60 -8.75 -11.34 8.74
C TYR A 60 -9.93 -10.46 9.16
N LYS A 61 -9.95 -9.20 8.71
CA LYS A 61 -11.11 -8.31 8.90
C LYS A 61 -12.34 -8.83 8.16
N ARG A 62 -12.23 -9.32 6.92
CA ARG A 62 -13.39 -9.89 6.19
C ARG A 62 -13.95 -11.14 6.86
N LYS A 63 -13.11 -12.04 7.35
CA LYS A 63 -13.55 -13.26 8.07
C LYS A 63 -14.16 -12.94 9.44
N GLN A 64 -13.60 -11.98 10.18
CA GLN A 64 -14.20 -11.52 11.44
C GLN A 64 -15.52 -10.81 11.23
N LEU A 65 -15.62 -9.98 10.19
CA LEU A 65 -16.85 -9.28 9.85
C LEU A 65 -17.94 -10.28 9.45
N ALA A 66 -17.62 -11.31 8.66
CA ALA A 66 -18.56 -12.40 8.34
C ALA A 66 -19.01 -13.21 9.57
N LYS A 67 -18.12 -13.43 10.55
CA LYS A 67 -18.47 -14.09 11.83
C LYS A 67 -19.38 -13.20 12.68
N LYS A 68 -19.02 -11.93 12.85
CA LYS A 68 -19.83 -10.94 13.58
C LYS A 68 -21.19 -10.73 12.91
N PHE A 69 -21.25 -10.71 11.57
CA PHE A 69 -22.51 -10.67 10.83
C PHE A 69 -23.34 -11.93 11.03
N ARG A 70 -22.74 -13.14 11.00
CA ARG A 70 -23.48 -14.39 11.27
C ARG A 70 -24.01 -14.47 12.70
N GLU A 71 -23.24 -14.03 13.69
CA GLU A 71 -23.70 -13.97 15.08
C GLU A 71 -24.83 -12.94 15.25
N LYS A 72 -24.73 -11.78 14.59
CA LYS A 72 -25.79 -10.76 14.59
C LYS A 72 -27.03 -11.21 13.80
N LEU A 73 -26.86 -11.93 12.70
CA LEU A 73 -27.96 -12.55 11.95
C LEU A 73 -28.63 -13.69 12.73
N ALA A 74 -27.87 -14.49 13.48
CA ALA A 74 -28.43 -15.54 14.34
C ALA A 74 -29.19 -14.94 15.54
N LEU A 75 -28.73 -13.79 16.05
CA LEU A 75 -29.41 -13.01 17.07
C LEU A 75 -30.70 -12.37 16.53
N ILE A 76 -30.68 -11.80 15.31
CA ILE A 76 -31.87 -11.31 14.61
C ILE A 76 -32.86 -12.46 14.34
N SER A 77 -32.37 -13.60 13.84
CA SER A 77 -33.21 -14.76 13.49
C SER A 77 -33.87 -15.42 14.70
N ASN A 78 -33.25 -15.37 15.89
CA ASN A 78 -33.91 -15.80 17.13
C ASN A 78 -34.91 -14.74 17.64
N THR A 79 -34.72 -13.48 17.29
CA THR A 79 -35.64 -12.38 17.63
C THR A 79 -36.86 -12.34 16.69
N ASP A 80 -36.73 -12.86 15.46
CA ASP A 80 -37.78 -12.88 14.43
C ASP A 80 -39.00 -13.77 14.74
N MET A 81 -39.03 -14.45 15.89
CA MET A 81 -40.21 -15.20 16.32
C MET A 81 -41.04 -14.50 17.42
N GLU A 82 -40.63 -13.31 17.90
CA GLU A 82 -41.45 -12.52 18.82
C GLU A 82 -41.50 -11.03 18.41
N ASN A 83 -42.63 -10.67 17.81
CA ASN A 83 -43.12 -9.31 17.52
C ASN A 83 -42.49 -8.57 16.33
N MET A 84 -43.23 -8.63 15.22
CA MET A 84 -43.32 -7.55 14.24
C MET A 84 -43.43 -6.19 14.95
N ASP A 85 -42.36 -5.41 15.00
CA ASP A 85 -42.46 -3.97 15.23
C ASP A 85 -41.29 -3.24 14.58
N LEU A 86 -41.46 -3.01 13.27
CA LEU A 86 -40.62 -2.18 12.40
C LEU A 86 -40.23 -0.84 13.04
N SER A 87 -41.08 -0.30 13.91
CA SER A 87 -40.87 0.96 14.65
C SER A 87 -39.64 0.93 15.57
N ARG A 88 -39.34 -0.22 16.20
CA ARG A 88 -38.15 -0.36 17.05
C ARG A 88 -36.86 -0.38 16.23
N ALA A 89 -36.89 -1.02 15.06
CA ALA A 89 -35.74 -1.04 14.16
C ALA A 89 -35.42 0.37 13.63
N VAL A 90 -36.46 1.11 13.21
CA VAL A 90 -36.31 2.49 12.71
C VAL A 90 -35.79 3.43 13.81
N SER A 91 -36.31 3.33 15.04
CA SER A 91 -35.85 4.18 16.16
C SER A 91 -34.40 3.90 16.58
N ILE A 92 -33.94 2.65 16.50
CA ILE A 92 -32.52 2.32 16.76
C ILE A 92 -31.62 2.96 15.70
N ILE A 93 -31.97 2.82 14.42
CA ILE A 93 -31.19 3.40 13.31
C ILE A 93 -31.16 4.93 13.42
N GLN A 94 -32.29 5.57 13.71
CA GLN A 94 -32.36 7.02 13.92
C GLN A 94 -31.47 7.46 15.10
N GLY A 95 -31.51 6.74 16.22
CA GLY A 95 -30.67 7.03 17.38
C GLY A 95 -29.17 6.86 17.11
N GLU A 96 -28.77 5.99 16.19
CA GLU A 96 -27.37 5.86 15.75
C GLU A 96 -26.94 7.02 14.83
N ILE A 97 -27.82 7.44 13.91
CA ILE A 97 -27.58 8.60 13.04
C ILE A 97 -27.45 9.89 13.86
N ASP A 98 -28.28 10.07 14.88
CA ASP A 98 -28.24 11.26 15.75
C ASP A 98 -26.94 11.33 16.56
N LYS A 99 -26.44 10.19 17.06
CA LYS A 99 -25.16 10.13 17.78
C LYS A 99 -23.96 10.41 16.87
N GLU A 100 -24.00 9.94 15.63
CA GLU A 100 -22.92 10.17 14.66
C GLU A 100 -22.90 11.62 14.16
N THR A 101 -24.07 12.25 14.03
CA THR A 101 -24.21 13.65 13.59
C THR A 101 -23.94 14.67 14.71
N GLU A 102 -24.05 14.28 15.99
CA GLU A 102 -23.78 15.13 17.15
C GLU A 102 -22.38 15.79 17.16
N PRO A 103 -21.25 15.09 16.96
CA PRO A 103 -19.93 15.71 16.91
C PRO A 103 -19.76 16.68 15.74
N LEU A 104 -20.34 16.35 14.58
CA LEU A 104 -20.31 17.21 13.39
C LEU A 104 -21.10 18.50 13.61
N ASN A 105 -22.27 18.40 14.24
CA ASN A 105 -23.09 19.56 14.60
C ASN A 105 -22.41 20.45 15.65
N LYS A 106 -21.76 19.84 16.66
CA LYS A 106 -20.94 20.60 17.64
C LYS A 106 -19.80 21.35 16.96
N MET A 107 -19.07 20.70 16.05
CA MET A 107 -18.02 21.35 15.26
C MET A 107 -18.57 22.49 14.40
N ASN A 108 -19.68 22.26 13.70
CA ASN A 108 -20.32 23.26 12.86
C ASN A 108 -20.76 24.49 13.67
N LYS A 109 -21.37 24.28 14.85
CA LYS A 109 -21.77 25.35 15.77
C LYS A 109 -20.58 26.16 16.30
N GLN A 110 -19.48 25.50 16.66
CA GLN A 110 -18.24 26.17 17.08
C GLN A 110 -17.66 27.03 15.95
N LEU A 111 -17.67 26.49 14.73
CA LEU A 111 -17.17 27.20 13.55
C LEU A 111 -18.04 28.42 13.22
N ASN A 112 -19.37 28.29 13.33
CA ASN A 112 -20.30 29.40 13.12
C ASN A 112 -20.20 30.50 14.19
N MET A 113 -19.79 30.16 15.42
CA MET A 113 -19.51 31.13 16.49
C MET A 113 -18.22 31.93 16.24
N TYR A 114 -17.22 31.35 15.58
CA TYR A 114 -15.96 32.04 15.27
C TYR A 114 -16.07 32.95 14.03
N VAL A 115 -17.04 32.68 13.14
CA VAL A 115 -17.23 33.38 11.87
C VAL A 115 -18.22 34.56 12.00
N THR A 116 -18.91 34.72 13.14
CA THR A 116 -19.79 35.86 13.45
C THR A 116 -19.10 36.80 14.44
#